data_AF-A0A9Q1GDQ2-F1
#
_entry.id   AF-A0A9Q1GDQ2-F1
#
_cell.length_a   1.000
_cell.length_b   1.000
_cell.length_c   1.000
_cell.angle_alpha   90.00
_cell.angle_beta   90.00
_cell.angle_gamma   90.00
#
_symmetry.space_group_name_H-M   'P 1'
#
loop_
_entity.id
_entity.type
_entity.pdbx_description
1 polymer ?
#
loop_
_entity_poly.entity_id
_entity_poly.type
_entity_poly.pdbx_seq_one_letter_code
_entity_poly.pdbx_strand_id
1 'polypeptide(L)'
;MLKQVGTELYHLEKSLQHKGLMLHTPTHNNDCCSLSALECFRVNVNRLQTTKKNLQRKLSKNLMTPMIKASCPPCSSYPKSGSEQFVQELQFLLQKATNRLMWKQNTS
;
A
#
# COMPACT_ATOMS: atom_id res chain seq x y z
N MET A 1 -15.28 -3.83 -1.34
CA MET A 1 -14.18 -2.83 -1.33
C MET A 1 -12.80 -3.47 -1.51
N LEU A 2 -12.37 -4.44 -0.69
CA LEU A 2 -10.98 -4.98 -0.74
C LEU A 2 -10.61 -5.80 -1.99
N LYS A 3 -11.54 -6.60 -2.56
CA LYS A 3 -11.30 -7.32 -3.83
C LYS A 3 -10.98 -6.37 -5.00
N GLN A 4 -11.60 -5.18 -5.03
CA GLN A 4 -11.36 -4.19 -6.08
C GLN A 4 -9.97 -3.57 -5.96
N VAL A 5 -9.48 -3.32 -4.74
CA VAL A 5 -8.14 -2.77 -4.51
C VAL A 5 -7.05 -3.75 -4.98
N GLY A 6 -7.24 -5.06 -4.77
CA GLY A 6 -6.31 -6.09 -5.27
C GLY A 6 -6.20 -6.12 -6.81
N THR A 7 -7.33 -6.11 -7.52
CA THR A 7 -7.35 -6.05 -8.99
C THR A 7 -6.75 -4.74 -9.52
N GLU A 8 -7.03 -3.62 -8.83
CA GLU A 8 -6.46 -2.31 -9.17
C GLU A 8 -4.94 -2.29 -9.03
N LEU A 9 -4.40 -2.92 -7.97
CA LEU A 9 -2.96 -3.02 -7.76
C LEU A 9 -2.27 -3.89 -8.82
N TYR A 10 -2.88 -5.01 -9.20
CA TYR A 10 -2.36 -5.86 -10.28
C TYR A 10 -2.26 -5.09 -11.60
N HIS A 11 -3.30 -4.35 -11.96
CA HIS A 11 -3.30 -3.54 -13.17
C HIS A 11 -2.33 -2.35 -13.10
N LEU A 12 -2.06 -1.83 -11.90
CA LEU A 12 -1.08 -0.77 -11.68
C LEU A 12 0.33 -1.30 -11.89
N GLU A 13 0.67 -2.45 -11.30
CA GLU A 13 1.96 -3.13 -11.46
C GLU A 13 2.31 -3.35 -12.93
N LYS A 14 1.36 -3.88 -13.71
CA LYS A 14 1.53 -4.12 -15.16
C LYS A 14 1.68 -2.85 -16.00
N SER A 15 1.36 -1.68 -15.44
CA SER A 15 1.39 -0.39 -16.14
C SER A 15 2.58 0.50 -15.76
N LEU A 16 3.49 0.00 -14.92
CA LEU A 16 4.68 0.72 -14.47
C LEU A 16 5.67 0.90 -15.64
N GLN A 17 6.05 2.15 -15.90
CA GLN A 17 6.98 2.50 -16.98
C GLN A 17 8.44 2.57 -16.51
N HIS A 18 8.68 2.91 -15.25
CA HIS A 18 10.02 3.03 -14.70
C HIS A 18 10.16 2.25 -13.39
N LYS A 19 10.67 1.02 -13.50
CA LYS A 19 10.84 0.10 -12.36
C LYS A 19 11.96 0.54 -11.39
N GLY A 20 12.89 1.37 -11.86
CA GLY A 20 14.04 1.86 -11.10
C GLY A 20 13.73 2.99 -10.10
N LEU A 21 12.50 3.50 -10.05
CA LEU A 21 12.14 4.53 -9.06
C LEU A 21 12.13 3.91 -7.65
N MET A 22 12.98 4.47 -6.80
CA MET A 22 13.18 4.06 -5.41
C MET A 22 12.19 4.76 -4.48
N LEU A 23 11.27 3.97 -3.90
CA LEU A 23 10.18 4.45 -3.05
C LEU A 23 10.34 3.89 -1.64
N HIS A 24 9.96 4.66 -0.62
CA HIS A 24 9.90 4.15 0.74
C HIS A 24 8.85 3.04 0.82
N THR A 25 9.31 1.85 1.16
CA THR A 25 8.52 0.61 1.14
C THR A 25 8.52 0.02 2.55
N PRO A 26 7.43 0.20 3.30
CA PRO A 26 7.25 -0.50 4.56
C PRO A 26 7.27 -2.02 4.36
N THR A 27 8.28 -2.69 4.92
CA THR A 27 8.42 -4.15 4.93
C THR A 27 8.12 -4.67 6.33
N HIS A 28 7.38 -5.78 6.46
CA HIS A 28 7.12 -6.43 7.75
C HIS A 28 6.54 -5.51 8.83
N ASN A 29 5.44 -4.83 8.50
CA ASN A 29 4.79 -3.92 9.43
C ASN A 29 4.19 -4.76 10.58
N ASN A 30 4.74 -4.63 11.78
CA ASN A 30 4.09 -5.09 13.01
C ASN A 30 2.64 -4.57 13.00
N ASP A 31 1.72 -5.39 13.51
CA ASP A 31 0.29 -5.17 13.30
C ASP A 31 -0.22 -3.81 13.81
N CYS A 32 0.47 -3.25 14.82
CA CYS A 32 0.21 -1.94 15.38
C CYS A 32 0.51 -0.75 14.44
N CYS A 33 1.33 -0.93 13.40
CA CYS A 33 1.75 0.14 12.49
C CYS A 33 1.24 -0.01 11.05
N SER A 34 0.26 -0.90 10.85
CA SER A 34 -0.37 -1.12 9.53
C SER A 34 -0.97 0.16 8.92
N LEU A 35 -1.59 1.03 9.74
CA LEU A 35 -2.14 2.32 9.28
C LEU A 35 -1.03 3.30 8.88
N SER A 36 0.03 3.42 9.68
CA SER A 36 1.18 4.27 9.36
C SER A 36 1.90 3.81 8.09
N ALA A 37 1.98 2.50 7.87
CA ALA A 37 2.53 1.94 6.65
C ALA A 37 1.63 2.23 5.42
N LEU A 38 0.31 2.07 5.54
CA LEU A 38 -0.64 2.42 4.47
C LEU A 38 -0.53 3.90 4.07
N GLU A 39 -0.34 4.78 5.06
CA GLU A 39 -0.11 6.20 4.79
C GLU A 39 1.20 6.45 4.04
N CYS A 40 2.27 5.73 4.38
CA CYS A 40 3.52 5.80 3.62
C CYS A 40 3.36 5.34 2.17
N PHE A 41 2.60 4.25 1.96
CA PHE A 41 2.23 3.81 0.60
C PHE A 41 1.41 4.89 -0.12
N ARG A 42 0.42 5.50 0.53
CA ARG A 42 -0.42 6.58 -0.05
C ARG A 42 0.42 7.74 -0.59
N VAL A 43 1.37 8.24 0.20
CA VAL A 43 2.26 9.35 -0.19
C VAL A 43 3.13 8.98 -1.39
N ASN A 44 3.59 7.74 -1.45
CA ASN A 44 4.50 7.26 -2.51
C ASN A 44 3.76 6.79 -3.78
N VAL A 45 2.49 6.38 -3.71
CA VAL A 45 1.69 5.95 -4.87
C VAL A 45 1.64 7.03 -5.93
N ASN A 46 1.53 8.31 -5.57
CA ASN A 46 1.51 9.43 -6.52
C ASN A 46 2.83 9.66 -7.25
N ARG A 47 3.93 9.08 -6.75
CA ARG A 47 5.27 9.17 -7.36
C ARG A 47 5.49 8.10 -8.43
N LEU A 48 4.68 7.04 -8.44
CA LEU A 48 4.77 5.97 -9.45
C LEU A 48 4.62 6.54 -10.87
N GLN A 49 5.51 6.12 -11.75
CA GLN A 49 5.42 6.40 -13.18
C GLN A 49 4.60 5.28 -13.84
N THR A 50 3.35 5.60 -14.15
CA THR A 50 2.37 4.68 -14.75
C THR A 50 1.60 5.38 -15.85
N THR A 51 1.24 4.61 -16.88
CA THR A 51 0.29 5.03 -17.93
C THR A 51 -1.15 5.14 -17.43
N LYS A 52 -1.50 4.48 -16.31
CA LYS A 52 -2.85 4.45 -15.73
C LYS A 52 -3.02 5.46 -14.59
N LYS A 53 -2.97 6.76 -14.92
CA LYS A 53 -3.13 7.86 -13.94
C LYS A 53 -4.45 7.85 -13.17
N ASN A 54 -5.54 7.43 -13.80
CA ASN A 54 -6.84 7.30 -13.13
C ASN A 54 -6.83 6.23 -12.03
N LEU A 55 -6.14 5.11 -12.29
CA LEU A 55 -5.98 4.02 -11.34
C LEU A 55 -5.09 4.42 -10.16
N GLN A 56 -4.00 5.12 -10.44
CA GLN A 56 -3.12 5.73 -9.43
C GLN A 56 -3.90 6.66 -8.48
N ARG A 57 -4.73 7.57 -9.02
CA ARG A 57 -5.56 8.47 -8.23
C ARG A 57 -6.59 7.72 -7.40
N LYS A 58 -7.25 6.71 -7.97
CA LYS A 58 -8.24 5.90 -7.27
C LYS A 58 -7.62 5.16 -6.10
N LEU A 59 -6.45 4.55 -6.30
CA LEU A 59 -5.70 3.87 -5.26
C LEU A 59 -5.28 4.84 -4.15
N SER A 60 -4.73 6.02 -4.49
CA SER A 60 -4.36 7.03 -3.50
C SER A 60 -5.55 7.51 -2.65
N LYS A 61 -6.76 7.58 -3.23
CA LYS A 61 -7.99 7.90 -2.48
C LYS A 61 -8.44 6.75 -1.59
N ASN A 62 -8.40 5.52 -2.09
CA ASN A 62 -8.80 4.33 -1.33
C ASN A 62 -7.89 4.03 -0.15
N LEU A 63 -6.61 4.43 -0.22
CA LEU A 63 -5.64 4.30 0.87
C LEU A 63 -5.76 5.40 1.94
N MET A 64 -6.66 6.38 1.76
CA MET A 64 -6.86 7.44 2.73
C MET A 64 -7.55 6.89 3.98
N THR A 65 -6.80 6.75 5.07
CA THR A 65 -7.32 6.31 6.37
C THR A 65 -7.17 7.42 7.41
N PRO A 66 -8.11 7.57 8.35
CA PRO A 66 -7.94 8.48 9.47
C PRO A 66 -6.68 8.09 10.26
N MET A 67 -5.77 9.05 10.39
CA MET A 67 -4.42 8.81 10.91
C MET A 67 -4.49 8.65 12.44
N ILE A 68 -4.36 7.43 12.94
CA ILE A 68 -4.17 7.19 14.37
C ILE A 68 -2.67 7.38 14.66
N LYS A 69 -2.33 8.37 15.48
CA LYS A 69 -0.96 8.62 15.96
C LYS A 69 -0.56 7.54 16.98
N ALA A 70 -0.25 6.34 16.50
CA ALA A 70 0.53 5.38 17.27
C ALA A 70 2.03 5.74 17.17
N SER A 71 2.85 5.31 18.15
CA SER A 71 4.31 5.43 18.11
C SER A 71 4.88 4.50 17.03
N CYS A 72 4.72 4.88 15.77
CA CYS A 72 5.14 4.14 14.60
C CYS A 72 6.22 4.91 13.85
N PRO A 73 7.16 4.21 13.17
CA PRO A 73 8.21 4.86 12.42
C PRO A 73 7.65 5.78 11.32
N PRO A 74 8.29 6.93 11.06
CA PRO A 74 7.89 7.82 9.98
C PRO A 74 8.17 7.19 8.60
N CYS A 75 7.45 7.61 7.56
CA CYS A 75 7.60 7.02 6.21
C CYS A 75 9.05 7.05 5.68
N SER A 76 9.82 8.09 6.03
CA SER A 76 11.22 8.26 5.62
C SER A 76 12.19 7.25 6.23
N SER A 77 11.81 6.57 7.33
CA SER A 77 12.66 5.55 7.94
C SER A 77 12.54 4.18 7.29
N TYR A 78 11.54 3.96 6.42
CA TYR A 78 11.40 2.69 5.71
C TYR A 78 12.47 2.57 4.60
N PRO A 79 12.96 1.34 4.34
CA PRO A 79 13.90 1.10 3.25
C PRO A 79 13.29 1.51 1.92
N LYS A 80 14.15 1.82 0.94
CA LYS A 80 13.70 2.11 -0.41
C LYS A 80 13.74 0.85 -1.26
N SER A 81 12.70 0.64 -2.05
CA SER A 81 12.63 -0.47 -3.02
C SER A 81 12.20 0.04 -4.39
N GLY A 82 12.49 -0.75 -5.42
CA GLY A 82 12.00 -0.50 -6.77
C GLY A 82 10.47 -0.52 -6.83
N SER A 83 9.92 0.07 -7.89
CA SER A 83 8.46 0.29 -7.99
C SER A 83 7.63 -1.00 -8.04
N GLU A 84 8.19 -2.10 -8.56
CA GLU A 84 7.52 -3.40 -8.54
C GLU A 84 7.42 -3.96 -7.13
N GLN A 85 8.55 -4.01 -6.41
CA GLN A 85 8.58 -4.48 -5.02
C GLN A 85 7.68 -3.61 -4.12
N PHE A 86 7.66 -2.29 -4.35
CA PHE A 86 6.74 -1.39 -3.66
C PHE A 86 5.27 -1.81 -3.85
N VAL A 87 4.85 -2.12 -5.07
CA VAL A 87 3.47 -2.55 -5.35
C VAL A 87 3.17 -3.92 -4.74
N GLN A 88 4.14 -4.84 -4.75
CA GLN A 88 4.00 -6.17 -4.15
C GLN A 88 3.83 -6.10 -2.63
N GLU A 89 4.62 -5.29 -1.92
CA GLU A 89 4.48 -5.10 -0.48
C GLU A 89 3.13 -4.45 -0.11
N LEU A 90 2.65 -3.51 -0.93
CA LEU A 90 1.32 -2.93 -0.77
C LEU A 90 0.21 -3.98 -0.95
N GLN A 91 0.33 -4.84 -1.98
CA GLN A 91 -0.61 -5.94 -2.19
C GLN A 91 -0.62 -6.90 -0.98
N PHE A 92 0.56 -7.28 -0.49
CA PHE A 92 0.69 -8.15 0.68
C PHE A 92 0.05 -7.55 1.94
N LEU A 93 0.31 -6.26 2.22
CA LEU A 93 -0.26 -5.57 3.37
C LEU A 93 -1.80 -5.56 3.34
N LEU A 94 -2.39 -5.29 2.17
CA LEU A 94 -3.84 -5.25 2.00
C LEU A 94 -4.47 -6.64 2.07
N GLN A 95 -3.81 -7.67 1.54
CA GLN A 95 -4.24 -9.06 1.71
C GLN A 95 -4.23 -9.47 3.19
N LYS A 96 -3.16 -9.15 3.92
CA LYS A 96 -3.05 -9.42 5.37
C LYS A 96 -4.15 -8.71 6.16
N ALA A 97 -4.42 -7.44 5.84
CA ALA A 97 -5.53 -6.68 6.46
C ALA A 97 -6.90 -7.32 6.16
N THR A 98 -7.11 -7.78 4.92
CA THR A 98 -8.34 -8.48 4.52
C THR A 98 -8.53 -9.78 5.29
N ASN A 99 -7.49 -10.62 5.36
CA ASN A 99 -7.56 -11.91 6.06
C ASN A 99 -7.89 -11.73 7.55
N ARG A 100 -7.38 -10.67 8.20
CA ARG A 100 -7.72 -10.33 9.59
C ARG A 100 -9.17 -9.92 9.77
N LEU A 101 -9.71 -9.11 8.87
CA LEU A 101 -11.11 -8.68 8.93
C LEU A 101 -12.06 -9.85 8.69
N MET A 102 -11.68 -10.82 7.86
CA MET A 102 -12.42 -12.07 7.66
C MET A 102 -12.38 -12.95 8.93
N TRP A 103 -11.23 -13.09 9.57
CA TRP A 103 -11.08 -13.86 10.81
C TRP A 103 -11.89 -13.28 11.97
N LYS A 104 -11.89 -11.95 12.15
CA LYS A 104 -12.67 -11.27 13.20
C LYS A 104 -14.20 -11.41 13.02
N GLN A 105 -14.69 -11.65 11.81
CA GLN A 105 -16.13 -11.83 11.56
C GLN A 105 -16.62 -13.26 11.76
N ASN A 106 -15.73 -14.26 11.77
CA ASN A 106 -16.06 -15.67 12.02
C ASN A 106 -15.89 -16.08 13.50
N THR A 107 -15.44 -15.17 14.36
CA THR A 107 -15.21 -15.43 15.79
C THR A 107 -16.06 -14.53 16.70
N SER A 108 -17.16 -13.98 16.18
CA SER A 108 -18.09 -13.14 16.93
C SER A 108 -19.50 -13.70 16.95
#